data_AF-A0A5C7JRD8-F1
#
_entry.id   AF-A0A5C7JRD8-F1
#
_cell.length_a   1.000
_cell.length_b   1.000
_cell.length_c   1.000
_cell.angle_alpha   90.00
_cell.angle_beta   90.00
_cell.angle_gamma   90.00
#
_symmetry.space_group_name_H-M   'P 1'
#
loop_
_entity.id
_entity.type
_entity.pdbx_description
1 polymer ?
#
loop_
_entity_poly.entity_id
_entity_poly.type
_entity_poly.pdbx_seq_one_letter_code
_entity_poly.pdbx_strand_id
1 'polypeptide(L)'
;MNPKNHKLFKEGIAEQVGVHPNVVDDFVTFFYGRLRKNLSNLSHPRIYVEGLGTFVVRKQRLDKAIKKNKDILGNIKKQTYNGYEKSLAVKDKLDQMENVQKMYDEMMQEKKEFKEQRNGTKKIS
;
A
#
# COMPACT_ATOMS: atom_id res chain seq x y z
N MET A 1 -4.88 20.94 0.53
CA MET A 1 -5.99 20.29 1.25
C MET A 1 -5.58 20.20 2.71
N ASN A 2 -6.23 20.95 3.61
CA ASN A 2 -6.05 20.79 5.06
C ASN A 2 -6.93 19.62 5.49
N PRO A 3 -6.38 18.44 5.82
CA PRO A 3 -7.20 17.31 6.20
C PRO A 3 -7.93 17.63 7.51
N LYS A 4 -9.25 17.40 7.55
CA LYS A 4 -10.01 17.46 8.80
C LYS A 4 -9.38 16.47 9.81
N ASN A 5 -9.27 16.89 11.06
CA ASN A 5 -8.72 16.05 12.13
C ASN A 5 -9.53 14.75 12.21
N HIS A 6 -8.87 13.59 12.19
CA HIS A 6 -9.53 12.28 12.23
C HIS A 6 -10.44 12.12 13.47
N LYS A 7 -10.19 12.89 14.54
CA LYS A 7 -11.00 12.87 15.77
C LYS A 7 -12.42 13.41 15.51
N LEU A 8 -12.57 14.38 14.61
CA LEU A 8 -13.85 14.95 14.22
C LEU A 8 -14.67 14.01 13.31
N PHE A 9 -14.06 12.95 12.77
CA PHE A 9 -14.77 12.00 11.91
C PHE A 9 -15.76 11.13 12.68
N LYS A 10 -15.52 10.91 13.98
CA LYS A 10 -16.33 10.01 14.81
C LYS A 10 -17.52 10.72 15.46
N GLU A 11 -17.55 12.06 15.43
CA GLU A 11 -18.60 12.88 16.03
C GLU A 11 -19.95 12.62 15.33
N GLY A 12 -21.00 12.42 16.11
CA GLY A 12 -22.37 12.20 15.61
C GLY A 12 -22.66 10.79 15.05
N ILE A 13 -21.65 9.97 14.73
CA ILE A 13 -21.87 8.60 14.23
C ILE A 13 -22.58 7.75 15.29
N ALA A 14 -22.12 7.84 16.55
CA ALA A 14 -22.69 7.07 17.66
C ALA A 14 -24.19 7.36 17.87
N GLU A 15 -24.58 8.63 17.73
CA GLU A 15 -25.96 9.08 17.82
C GLU A 15 -26.78 8.61 16.61
N GLN A 16 -26.23 8.69 15.39
CA GLN A 16 -26.88 8.24 14.16
C GLN A 16 -27.18 6.74 14.13
N VAL A 17 -26.25 5.92 14.63
CA VAL A 17 -26.38 4.45 14.63
C VAL A 17 -26.91 3.89 15.95
N GLY A 18 -27.19 4.75 16.95
CA GLY A 18 -27.76 4.35 18.24
C GLY A 18 -26.84 3.46 19.08
N VAL A 19 -25.52 3.63 18.99
CA VAL A 19 -24.54 2.81 19.74
C VAL A 19 -23.70 3.68 20.67
N HIS A 20 -23.13 3.06 21.71
CA HIS A 20 -22.24 3.76 22.62
C HIS A 20 -20.99 4.29 21.87
N PRO A 21 -20.52 5.53 22.10
CA PRO A 21 -19.38 6.11 21.39
C PRO A 21 -18.12 5.25 21.38
N ASN A 22 -17.83 4.54 22.48
CA ASN A 22 -16.70 3.61 22.56
C ASN A 22 -16.75 2.49 21.51
N VAL A 23 -17.95 1.99 21.21
CA VAL A 23 -18.15 0.93 20.21
C VAL A 23 -17.76 1.46 18.82
N VAL A 24 -18.16 2.70 18.49
CA VAL A 24 -17.73 3.35 17.25
C VAL A 24 -16.22 3.53 17.22
N ASP A 25 -15.62 3.93 18.34
CA ASP A 25 -14.17 4.14 18.43
C ASP A 25 -13.40 2.85 18.12
N ASP A 26 -13.81 1.75 18.75
CA ASP A 26 -13.23 0.42 18.60
C ASP A 26 -13.34 -0.09 17.16
N PHE A 27 -14.51 0.01 16.53
CA PHE A 27 -14.70 -0.41 15.14
C PHE A 27 -13.84 0.37 14.16
N VAL A 28 -13.81 1.71 14.31
CA VAL A 28 -13.00 2.56 13.44
C VAL A 28 -11.52 2.24 13.64
N THR A 29 -11.06 2.12 14.88
CA THR A 29 -9.67 1.80 15.20
C THR A 29 -9.26 0.43 14.67
N PHE A 30 -10.11 -0.59 14.84
CA PHE A 30 -9.89 -1.94 14.32
C PHE A 30 -9.78 -1.94 12.79
N PHE A 31 -10.76 -1.34 12.10
CA PHE A 31 -10.82 -1.31 10.65
C PHE A 31 -9.60 -0.60 10.03
N TYR A 32 -9.31 0.62 10.48
CA TYR A 32 -8.13 1.35 9.99
C TYR A 32 -6.81 0.72 10.43
N GLY A 33 -6.79 0.01 11.56
CA GLY A 33 -5.65 -0.81 11.99
C GLY A 33 -5.35 -1.93 10.99
N ARG A 34 -6.37 -2.67 10.56
CA ARG A 34 -6.24 -3.72 9.55
C ARG A 34 -5.83 -3.16 8.18
N LEU A 35 -6.47 -2.06 7.76
CA LEU A 35 -6.13 -1.39 6.50
C LEU A 35 -4.67 -0.93 6.48
N ARG A 36 -4.19 -0.28 7.56
CA ARG A 36 -2.78 0.14 7.66
C ARG A 36 -1.83 -1.05 7.59
N LYS A 37 -2.13 -2.16 8.27
CA LYS A 37 -1.30 -3.38 8.20
C LYS A 37 -1.19 -3.89 6.77
N ASN A 38 -2.30 -3.97 6.04
CA ASN A 38 -2.30 -4.41 4.64
C ASN A 38 -1.52 -3.47 3.71
N LEU A 39 -1.67 -2.16 3.90
CA LEU A 39 -0.93 -1.14 3.14
C LEU A 39 0.58 -1.17 3.46
N SER A 40 0.94 -1.38 4.73
CA SER A 40 2.34 -1.41 5.19
C SER A 40 3.07 -2.68 4.77
N ASN A 41 2.38 -3.83 4.76
CA ASN A 41 2.95 -5.09 4.27
C ASN A 41 3.24 -5.03 2.77
N LEU A 42 2.66 -4.06 2.06
CA LEU A 42 2.87 -3.83 0.64
C LEU A 42 2.71 -5.15 -0.14
N SER A 43 1.59 -5.86 0.05
CA SER A 43 1.39 -7.15 -0.62
C SER A 43 0.93 -7.00 -2.06
N HIS A 44 0.23 -5.90 -2.37
CA HIS A 44 -0.34 -5.64 -3.69
C HIS A 44 -0.15 -4.16 -4.07
N PRO A 45 0.06 -3.85 -5.36
CA PRO A 45 0.25 -2.48 -5.85
C PRO A 45 -1.04 -1.65 -5.80
N ARG A 46 -2.21 -2.30 -5.75
CA ARG A 46 -3.53 -1.67 -5.79
C ARG A 46 -4.48 -2.41 -4.84
N ILE A 47 -5.12 -1.66 -3.94
CA ILE A 47 -6.09 -2.20 -2.98
C ILE A 47 -7.35 -1.35 -3.06
N TYR A 48 -8.48 -1.97 -3.37
CA TYR A 48 -9.79 -1.34 -3.28
C TYR A 48 -10.36 -1.54 -1.89
N VAL A 49 -10.88 -0.46 -1.30
CA VAL A 49 -11.59 -0.46 -0.03
C VAL A 49 -12.94 0.16 -0.27
N GLU A 50 -13.99 -0.62 -0.01
CA GLU A 50 -15.36 -0.14 -0.13
C GLU A 50 -15.57 1.12 0.74
N GLY A 51 -16.26 2.12 0.20
CA GLY A 51 -16.50 3.40 0.86
C GLY A 51 -15.29 4.35 0.97
N LEU A 52 -14.05 3.88 0.76
CA LEU A 52 -12.83 4.71 0.81
C LEU A 52 -12.12 4.84 -0.55
N GLY A 53 -12.46 3.98 -1.50
CA GLY A 53 -11.92 4.00 -2.85
C GLY A 53 -10.67 3.14 -3.00
N THR A 54 -9.85 3.47 -4.01
CA THR A 54 -8.68 2.66 -4.38
C THR A 54 -7.39 3.31 -3.89
N PHE A 55 -6.61 2.57 -3.12
CA PHE A 55 -5.24 2.91 -2.76
C PHE A 55 -4.28 2.31 -3.78
N VAL A 56 -3.40 3.13 -4.35
CA VAL A 56 -2.41 2.71 -5.35
C VAL A 56 -1.02 3.11 -4.88
N VAL A 57 -0.08 2.17 -5.00
CA VAL A 57 1.34 2.41 -4.70
C VAL A 57 1.90 3.44 -5.67
N ARG A 58 2.66 4.40 -5.13
CA ARG A 58 3.32 5.44 -5.91
C ARG A 58 4.67 4.93 -6.42
N LYS A 59 4.78 4.65 -7.73
CA LYS A 59 6.00 4.10 -8.38
C LYS A 59 7.28 4.81 -7.95
N GLN A 60 7.33 6.14 -8.07
CA GLN A 60 8.53 6.91 -7.69
C GLN A 60 8.95 6.73 -6.21
N ARG A 61 8.00 6.54 -5.30
CA ARG A 61 8.29 6.30 -3.87
C ARG A 61 8.76 4.86 -3.65
N LEU A 62 8.17 3.90 -4.37
CA LEU A 62 8.59 2.50 -4.36
C LEU A 62 10.03 2.36 -4.87
N ASP A 63 10.36 2.92 -6.03
CA ASP A 63 11.70 2.84 -6.62
C ASP A 63 12.78 3.42 -5.68
N LYS A 64 12.49 4.57 -5.07
CA LYS A 64 13.38 5.19 -4.07
C LYS A 64 13.55 4.31 -2.83
N ALA A 65 12.49 3.65 -2.38
CA ALA A 65 12.54 2.74 -1.24
C ALA A 65 13.36 1.48 -1.56
N ILE A 66 13.19 0.90 -2.74
CA ILE A 66 13.97 -0.25 -3.21
C ILE A 66 15.46 0.11 -3.25
N LYS A 67 15.81 1.23 -3.91
CA LYS A 67 17.20 1.69 -3.97
C LYS A 67 17.81 1.84 -2.57
N LYS A 68 17.10 2.52 -1.67
CA LYS A 68 17.56 2.72 -0.28
C LYS A 68 17.79 1.39 0.45
N ASN A 69 16.91 0.40 0.30
CA ASN A 69 17.07 -0.89 0.97
C ASN A 69 18.23 -1.71 0.36
N LYS A 70 18.47 -1.61 -0.96
CA LYS A 70 19.67 -2.19 -1.59
C LYS A 70 20.96 -1.59 -1.03
N ASP A 71 21.00 -0.26 -0.90
CA ASP A 71 22.16 0.45 -0.33
C ASP A 71 22.40 0.02 1.13
N ILE A 72 21.34 -0.08 1.94
CA ILE A 72 21.42 -0.57 3.33
C ILE A 72 21.98 -1.99 3.37
N LEU A 73 21.46 -2.90 2.53
CA LEU A 73 21.89 -4.29 2.51
C LEU A 73 23.37 -4.46 2.10
N GLY A 74 23.86 -3.59 1.20
CA GLY A 74 25.28 -3.53 0.82
C GLY A 74 26.20 -3.05 1.94
N ASN A 75 25.69 -2.16 2.81
CA ASN A 75 26.46 -1.54 3.90
C ASN A 75 26.45 -2.32 5.22
N ILE A 76 25.57 -3.33 5.38
CA ILE A 76 25.50 -4.12 6.61
C ILE A 76 26.69 -5.09 6.71
N LYS A 77 27.41 -5.05 7.84
CA LYS A 77 28.44 -6.05 8.20
C LYS A 77 27.76 -7.38 8.57
N LYS A 78 27.69 -8.32 7.62
CA LYS A 78 27.01 -9.63 7.76
C LYS A 78 27.74 -10.65 8.65
N GLN A 79 28.93 -10.31 9.15
CA GLN A 79 29.80 -11.21 9.91
C GLN A 79 29.40 -11.35 11.39
N THR A 80 28.52 -10.49 11.90
CA THR A 80 28.00 -10.58 13.28
C THR A 80 26.57 -11.12 13.26
N TYR A 81 26.17 -11.87 14.29
CA TYR A 81 24.82 -12.40 14.43
C TYR A 81 23.74 -11.31 14.27
N ASN A 82 23.89 -10.19 14.99
CA ASN A 82 23.01 -9.03 14.89
C ASN A 82 23.02 -8.37 13.50
N GLY A 83 24.16 -8.40 12.81
CA GLY A 83 24.28 -7.91 11.43
C GLY A 83 23.57 -8.82 10.44
N TYR A 84 23.67 -10.13 10.64
CA TYR A 84 22.99 -11.13 9.83
C TYR A 84 21.47 -11.03 9.98
N GLU A 85 20.92 -10.99 11.21
CA GLU A 85 19.49 -10.82 11.45
C GLU A 85 18.93 -9.54 10.80
N LYS A 86 19.63 -8.42 10.95
CA LYS A 86 19.25 -7.16 10.28
C LYS A 86 19.27 -7.29 8.75
N SER A 87 20.24 -8.01 8.20
CA SER A 87 20.33 -8.22 6.76
C SER A 87 19.18 -9.08 6.23
N LEU A 88 18.73 -10.09 6.98
CA LEU A 88 17.57 -10.92 6.64
C LEU A 88 16.30 -10.07 6.62
N ALA A 89 16.03 -9.29 7.67
CA ALA A 89 14.84 -8.45 7.73
C ALA A 89 14.78 -7.41 6.59
N VAL A 90 15.93 -6.83 6.22
CA VAL A 90 16.01 -5.90 5.08
C VAL A 90 15.82 -6.62 3.76
N LYS A 91 16.35 -7.83 3.61
CA LYS A 91 16.20 -8.65 2.42
C LYS A 91 14.74 -9.06 2.19
N ASP A 92 14.06 -9.59 3.20
CA ASP A 92 12.66 -9.99 3.09
C ASP A 92 11.77 -8.82 2.66
N LYS A 93 12.02 -7.63 3.22
CA LYS A 93 11.33 -6.40 2.86
C LYS A 93 11.64 -5.95 1.43
N LEU A 94 12.89 -6.11 0.99
CA LEU A 94 13.29 -5.78 -0.38
C LEU A 94 12.59 -6.71 -1.38
N ASP A 95 12.55 -8.01 -1.09
CA ASP A 95 11.90 -9.02 -1.93
C ASP A 95 10.40 -8.71 -2.08
N GLN A 96 9.71 -8.31 -1.00
CA GLN A 96 8.33 -7.83 -1.06
C GLN A 96 8.16 -6.60 -1.97
N MET A 97 9.05 -5.60 -1.84
CA MET A 97 8.99 -4.39 -2.66
C MET A 97 9.22 -4.68 -4.15
N GLU A 98 10.17 -5.57 -4.48
CA GLU A 98 10.44 -5.96 -5.85
C GLU A 98 9.28 -6.76 -6.47
N ASN A 99 8.64 -7.64 -5.69
CA ASN A 99 7.46 -8.35 -6.15
C ASN A 99 6.30 -7.41 -6.48
N VAL A 100 6.06 -6.40 -5.63
CA VAL A 100 5.03 -5.37 -5.90
C VAL A 100 5.37 -4.55 -7.13
N GLN A 101 6.65 -4.25 -7.33
CA GLN A 101 7.11 -3.51 -8.51
C GLN A 101 6.80 -4.29 -9.79
N LYS A 102 7.06 -5.61 -9.80
CA LYS A 102 6.70 -6.50 -10.92
C LYS A 102 5.20 -6.49 -11.18
N MET A 103 4.37 -6.73 -10.15
CA MET A 103 2.91 -6.69 -10.28
C MET A 103 2.40 -5.33 -10.78
N TYR A 104 3.04 -4.24 -10.36
CA TYR A 104 2.68 -2.89 -10.83
C TYR A 104 2.97 -2.74 -12.32
N ASP A 105 4.13 -3.21 -12.78
CA ASP A 105 4.54 -3.11 -14.17
C ASP A 105 3.67 -4.00 -15.08
N GLU A 106 3.32 -5.21 -14.64
CA GLU A 106 2.34 -6.09 -15.28
C GLU A 106 0.97 -5.39 -15.43
N MET A 107 0.44 -4.83 -14.35
CA MET A 107 -0.84 -4.08 -14.37
C MET A 107 -0.79 -2.90 -15.36
N MET A 108 0.35 -2.22 -15.47
CA MET A 108 0.51 -1.10 -16.41
C MET A 108 0.59 -1.58 -17.87
N GLN A 109 1.20 -2.74 -18.10
CA GLN A 109 1.27 -3.37 -19.40
C GLN A 109 -0.12 -3.84 -19.86
N GLU A 110 -0.86 -4.55 -19.02
CA GLU A 110 -2.25 -4.95 -19.29
C GLU A 110 -3.13 -3.74 -19.63
N LYS A 111 -2.98 -2.64 -18.88
CA LYS A 111 -3.71 -1.39 -19.14
C LYS A 111 -3.35 -0.78 -20.48
N LYS A 112 -2.11 -0.90 -20.92
CA LYS A 112 -1.64 -0.42 -22.23
C LYS A 112 -2.24 -1.27 -23.34
N GLU A 113 -2.15 -2.59 -23.22
CA GLU A 113 -2.69 -3.57 -24.18
C GLU A 113 -4.21 -3.39 -24.35
N PHE A 114 -4.94 -3.25 -23.24
CA PHE A 114 -6.38 -3.00 -23.27
C PHE A 114 -6.74 -1.70 -24.04
N LYS A 115 -5.96 -0.63 -23.87
CA LYS A 115 -6.17 0.62 -24.61
C LYS A 115 -5.87 0.46 -26.09
N GLU A 116 -4.81 -0.27 -26.44
CA GLU A 116 -4.43 -0.53 -27.82
C GLU A 116 -5.50 -1.35 -28.54
N GLN A 117 -6.01 -2.40 -27.91
CA GLN A 117 -7.13 -3.19 -28.43
C GLN A 117 -8.36 -2.32 -28.67
N ARG A 118 -8.79 -1.54 -27.67
CA ARG A 118 -9.97 -0.66 -27.78
C ARG A 118 -9.84 0.44 -28.84
N ASN A 119 -8.64 0.99 -29.01
CA ASN A 119 -8.39 2.04 -30.01
C ASN A 119 -8.16 1.47 -31.41
N GLY A 120 -7.65 0.24 -31.52
CA GLY A 120 -7.54 -0.51 -32.77
C GLY A 120 -8.92 -0.85 -33.35
N THR A 121 -9.90 -1.20 -32.50
CA THR A 121 -11.29 -1.46 -32.93
C THR A 121 -11.98 -0.21 -33.48
N LYS A 122 -11.61 0.99 -33.01
CA LYS A 122 -12.20 2.27 -33.46
C LYS A 122 -11.71 2.77 -34.83
N LYS A 123 -10.71 2.12 -35.45
CA LYS A 123 -10.18 2.54 -36.76
C LYS A 123 -10.88 1.89 -37.97
N ILE A 124 -11.86 1.01 -37.75
CA ILE A 124 -12.57 0.26 -38.83
C ILE A 124 -14.07 0.61 -38.90
N SER A 125 -14.50 1.71 -38.29
CA SER A 125 -15.87 2.24 -38.37
C SER A 125 -15.85 3.69 -38.82
#